data_AF-A0A0P7DSH0-F1
#
_entry.id   AF-A0A0P7DSH0-F1
#
_cell.length_a   1.000
_cell.length_b   1.000
_cell.length_c   1.000
_cell.angle_alpha   90.00
_cell.angle_beta   90.00
_cell.angle_gamma   90.00
#
_symmetry.space_group_name_H-M   'P 1'
#
loop_
_entity.id
_entity.type
_entity.pdbx_description
1 polymer ?
#
loop_
_entity_poly.entity_id
_entity_poly.type
_entity_poly.pdbx_seq_one_letter_code
_entity_poly.pdbx_strand_id
1 'polypeptide(L)'
;MKLSRYAWGKRGGPGKPHGPEKQRLAEIIGRLHDVYGIEASDDNKLLFTNRIADRIERDEAVTAQVRNHSEDLVMQGLFPKKVSDAVLDSVSDQEKLCMPLLRRRGNGEAFALLMLGFLARRSGRDE
;
A
#
# COMPACT_ATOMS: atom_id res chain seq x y z
N MET A 1 -14.86 -27.77 -0.48
CA MET A 1 -13.88 -27.44 -1.54
C MET A 1 -12.51 -27.26 -0.92
N LYS A 2 -11.49 -27.94 -1.44
CA LYS A 2 -10.07 -27.79 -1.08
C LYS A 2 -9.42 -26.85 -2.10
N LEU A 3 -8.68 -25.83 -1.65
CA LEU A 3 -7.61 -25.24 -2.46
C LEU A 3 -6.33 -25.23 -1.65
N SER A 4 -5.31 -25.80 -2.30
CA SER A 4 -4.09 -26.31 -1.74
C SER A 4 -2.94 -25.84 -2.62
N ARG A 5 -1.81 -25.57 -1.98
CA ARG A 5 -0.44 -25.50 -2.51
C ARG A 5 0.03 -24.13 -3.02
N TYR A 6 0.57 -23.37 -2.07
CA TYR A 6 1.89 -22.79 -2.25
C TYR A 6 2.88 -23.91 -2.60
N ALA A 7 3.25 -23.98 -3.87
CA ALA A 7 4.40 -24.74 -4.34
C ALA A 7 5.10 -23.91 -5.40
N TRP A 8 6.04 -23.08 -4.99
CA TRP A 8 7.15 -22.67 -5.86
C TRP A 8 8.42 -23.24 -5.25
N GLY A 9 8.66 -24.52 -5.56
CA GLY A 9 9.94 -25.16 -5.37
C GLY A 9 10.93 -24.63 -6.41
N LYS A 10 12.13 -24.28 -5.95
CA LYS A 10 13.33 -24.07 -6.76
C LYS A 10 13.52 -25.22 -7.77
N ARG A 11 13.62 -24.90 -9.07
CA ARG A 11 14.55 -25.36 -10.13
C ARG A 11 14.19 -24.49 -11.36
N GLY A 12 15.02 -23.77 -12.10
CA GLY A 12 16.45 -23.67 -12.33
C GLY A 12 16.59 -23.13 -13.78
N GLY A 13 17.41 -22.09 -14.01
CA GLY A 13 17.79 -21.62 -15.36
C GLY A 13 17.57 -20.11 -15.62
N PRO A 14 18.57 -19.37 -16.13
CA PRO A 14 18.48 -17.95 -16.41
C PRO A 14 17.75 -17.75 -17.75
N GLY A 15 16.43 -17.69 -17.71
CA GLY A 15 15.61 -17.42 -18.89
C GLY A 15 14.51 -16.44 -18.52
N LYS A 16 14.68 -15.16 -18.90
CA LYS A 16 13.68 -14.11 -18.74
C LYS A 16 12.28 -14.60 -19.17
N PRO A 17 11.25 -14.35 -18.34
CA PRO A 17 9.91 -14.08 -18.84
C PRO A 17 9.57 -12.64 -18.40
N HIS A 18 10.05 -11.65 -19.17
CA HIS A 18 9.61 -10.26 -19.00
C HIS A 18 8.22 -10.11 -19.62
N GLY A 19 7.19 -10.56 -18.91
CA GLY A 19 5.81 -10.31 -19.31
C GLY A 19 5.49 -8.80 -19.28
N PRO A 20 4.60 -8.30 -20.17
CA PRO A 20 4.24 -6.88 -20.26
C PRO A 20 3.67 -6.33 -18.94
N GLU A 21 3.02 -7.18 -18.15
CA GLU A 21 2.51 -6.83 -16.82
C GLU A 21 3.61 -6.54 -15.80
N LYS A 22 4.69 -7.35 -15.78
CA LYS A 22 5.84 -7.11 -14.90
C LYS A 22 6.65 -5.89 -15.29
N GLN A 23 6.70 -5.58 -16.59
CA GLN A 23 7.31 -4.34 -17.08
C GLN A 23 6.50 -3.11 -16.68
N ARG A 24 5.17 -3.14 -16.79
CA ARG A 24 4.30 -2.05 -16.30
C ARG A 24 4.45 -1.82 -14.79
N LEU A 25 4.49 -2.88 -13.99
CA LEU A 25 4.69 -2.76 -12.55
C LEU A 25 6.08 -2.18 -12.22
N ALA A 26 7.12 -2.61 -12.91
CA ALA A 26 8.47 -2.05 -12.75
C ALA A 26 8.55 -0.56 -13.13
N GLU A 27 7.84 -0.15 -14.19
CA GLU A 27 7.74 1.25 -14.60
C GLU A 27 6.97 2.09 -13.58
N ILE A 28 5.86 1.57 -13.04
CA ILE A 28 5.09 2.20 -11.96
C ILE A 28 5.99 2.37 -10.72
N ILE A 29 6.73 1.32 -10.32
CA ILE A 29 7.68 1.39 -9.19
C ILE A 29 8.79 2.41 -9.44
N GLY A 30 9.33 2.47 -10.66
CA GLY A 30 10.33 3.48 -11.04
C GLY A 30 9.80 4.91 -10.91
N ARG A 31 8.59 5.18 -11.43
CA ARG A 31 7.94 6.49 -11.27
C ARG A 31 7.61 6.80 -9.80
N LEU A 32 7.29 5.79 -8.99
CA LEU A 32 7.10 5.95 -7.55
C LEU A 32 8.43 6.31 -6.85
N HIS A 33 9.59 5.82 -7.31
CA HIS A 33 10.89 6.23 -6.74
C HIS A 33 11.16 7.73 -6.93
N ASP A 34 10.84 8.27 -8.11
CA ASP A 34 11.01 9.70 -8.40
C ASP A 34 10.07 10.59 -7.57
N VAL A 35 8.90 10.08 -7.19
CA VAL A 35 7.89 10.81 -6.39
C VAL A 35 8.18 10.77 -4.89
N TYR A 36 8.61 9.62 -4.35
CA TYR A 36 8.78 9.44 -2.88
C TYR A 36 10.21 9.74 -2.38
N GLY A 37 11.21 9.80 -3.27
CA GLY A 37 12.61 9.79 -2.88
C GLY A 37 13.12 8.40 -2.45
N ILE A 38 14.42 8.27 -2.22
CA ILE A 38 15.12 6.98 -2.00
C ILE A 38 14.94 6.45 -0.56
N GLU A 39 14.33 7.22 0.33
CA GLU A 39 14.35 6.95 1.78
C GLU A 39 13.40 5.82 2.22
N ALA A 40 12.36 5.53 1.43
CA ALA A 40 11.42 4.45 1.71
C ALA A 40 11.72 3.19 0.89
N SER A 41 11.60 2.02 1.53
CA SER A 41 11.65 0.72 0.85
C SER A 41 10.49 0.57 -0.14
N ASP A 42 10.69 -0.24 -1.18
CA ASP A 42 9.68 -0.50 -2.22
C ASP A 42 8.37 -1.04 -1.63
N ASP A 43 8.46 -1.94 -0.65
CA ASP A 43 7.29 -2.47 0.06
C ASP A 43 6.49 -1.37 0.76
N ASN A 44 7.17 -0.41 1.39
CA ASN A 44 6.51 0.71 2.06
C ASN A 44 5.85 1.65 1.03
N LYS A 45 6.54 1.93 -0.08
CA LYS A 45 6.01 2.73 -1.20
C LYS A 45 4.75 2.09 -1.80
N LEU A 46 4.78 0.78 -2.04
CA LEU A 46 3.63 0.03 -2.56
C LEU A 46 2.47 -0.01 -1.57
N LEU A 47 2.74 -0.29 -0.29
CA LEU A 47 1.71 -0.30 0.75
C LEU A 47 1.01 1.06 0.83
N PHE A 48 1.77 2.15 0.83
CA PHE A 48 1.20 3.49 0.90
C PHE A 48 0.43 3.84 -0.39
N THR A 49 0.96 3.51 -1.57
CA THR A 49 0.26 3.72 -2.85
C THR A 49 -1.09 3.00 -2.89
N ASN A 50 -1.14 1.74 -2.43
CA ASN A 50 -2.39 0.99 -2.34
C ASN A 50 -3.40 1.64 -1.39
N ARG A 51 -2.95 2.20 -0.26
CA ARG A 51 -3.83 2.93 0.67
C ARG A 51 -4.46 4.17 0.02
N ILE A 52 -3.72 4.88 -0.82
CA ILE A 52 -4.23 6.04 -1.56
C ILE A 52 -5.20 5.59 -2.66
N ALA A 53 -4.84 4.53 -3.41
CA ALA A 53 -5.69 3.96 -4.45
C ALA A 53 -7.06 3.50 -3.90
N ASP A 54 -7.06 2.72 -2.80
CA ASP A 54 -8.27 2.27 -2.11
C ASP A 54 -9.22 3.44 -1.74
N ARG A 55 -8.65 4.62 -1.49
CA ARG A 55 -9.41 5.81 -1.13
C ARG A 55 -9.98 6.53 -2.36
N ILE A 56 -9.19 6.62 -3.42
CA ILE A 56 -9.63 7.19 -4.70
C ILE A 56 -10.73 6.34 -5.33
N GLU A 57 -10.62 5.01 -5.26
CA GLU A 57 -11.62 4.08 -5.82
C GLU A 57 -12.99 4.17 -5.14
N ARG A 58 -13.06 4.69 -3.91
CA ARG A 58 -14.32 4.95 -3.21
C ARG A 58 -14.98 6.26 -3.64
N ASP A 59 -14.27 7.12 -4.36
CA ASP A 59 -14.83 8.34 -4.93
C ASP A 59 -15.39 8.03 -6.32
N GLU A 60 -16.71 7.87 -6.39
CA GLU A 60 -17.42 7.51 -7.63
C GLU A 60 -17.21 8.53 -8.75
N ALA A 61 -17.13 9.83 -8.41
CA ALA A 61 -16.94 10.89 -9.40
C ALA A 61 -15.54 10.80 -10.02
N VAL A 62 -14.52 10.55 -9.21
CA VAL A 62 -13.14 10.36 -9.67
C VAL A 62 -13.01 9.07 -10.47
N THR A 63 -13.61 7.98 -9.99
CA THR A 63 -13.59 6.69 -10.68
C THR A 63 -14.29 6.76 -12.04
N ALA A 64 -15.42 7.47 -12.13
CA ALA A 64 -16.09 7.73 -13.40
C ALA A 64 -15.22 8.59 -14.34
N GLN A 65 -14.54 9.61 -13.81
CA GLN A 65 -13.64 10.45 -14.60
C GLN A 65 -12.50 9.64 -15.22
N VAL A 66 -11.84 8.79 -14.42
CA VAL A 66 -10.72 7.93 -14.85
C VAL A 66 -11.16 6.92 -15.92
N ARG A 67 -12.38 6.39 -15.82
CA ARG A 67 -12.90 5.39 -16.75
C ARG A 67 -13.33 5.97 -18.10
N ASN A 68 -13.82 7.21 -18.11
CA ASN A 68 -14.54 7.77 -19.26
C ASN A 68 -13.74 8.82 -20.06
N HIS A 69 -12.59 9.26 -19.56
CA HIS A 69 -11.79 10.32 -20.20
C HIS A 69 -10.35 9.86 -20.49
N SER A 70 -9.69 10.56 -21.43
CA SER A 70 -8.27 10.36 -21.69
C SER A 70 -7.41 10.85 -20.52
N GLU A 71 -6.18 10.34 -20.42
CA GLU A 71 -5.23 10.69 -19.35
C GLU A 71 -5.04 12.20 -19.21
N ASP A 72 -4.85 12.94 -20.31
CA ASP A 72 -4.69 14.40 -20.29
C ASP A 72 -5.91 15.12 -19.67
N LEU A 73 -7.13 14.66 -20.00
CA LEU A 73 -8.36 15.24 -19.46
C LEU A 73 -8.58 14.87 -17.99
N VAL A 74 -8.18 13.64 -17.60
CA VAL A 74 -8.18 13.22 -16.20
C VAL A 74 -7.25 14.11 -15.38
N MET A 75 -6.04 14.34 -15.88
CA MET A 75 -4.99 15.15 -15.24
C MET A 75 -5.26 16.66 -15.24
N GLN A 76 -6.16 17.16 -16.08
CA GLN A 76 -6.65 18.55 -16.04
C GLN A 76 -7.90 18.73 -15.17
N GLY A 77 -8.57 17.64 -14.78
CA GLY A 77 -9.80 17.69 -14.01
C GLY A 77 -9.62 17.47 -12.51
N LEU A 78 -10.54 16.73 -11.89
CA LEU A 78 -10.61 16.60 -10.43
C LEU A 78 -9.58 15.63 -9.85
N PHE A 79 -9.09 14.69 -10.67
CA PHE A 79 -8.21 13.60 -10.24
C PHE A 79 -6.95 14.06 -9.49
N PRO A 80 -6.11 15.01 -9.96
CA PRO A 80 -4.89 15.40 -9.24
C PRO A 80 -5.16 15.98 -7.85
N LYS A 81 -6.22 16.79 -7.73
CA LYS A 81 -6.62 17.34 -6.43
C LYS A 81 -7.06 16.23 -5.49
N LYS A 82 -7.85 15.28 -5.99
CA LYS A 82 -8.37 14.16 -5.19
C LYS A 82 -7.28 13.19 -4.75
N VAL A 83 -6.25 12.97 -5.56
CA VAL A 83 -5.03 12.27 -5.13
C VAL A 83 -4.37 13.00 -3.96
N SER A 84 -4.20 14.33 -4.06
CA SER A 84 -3.58 15.14 -3.01
C SER A 84 -4.40 15.14 -1.71
N ASP A 85 -5.71 15.30 -1.80
CA ASP A 85 -6.63 15.21 -0.67
C ASP A 85 -6.56 13.82 -0.02
N ALA A 86 -6.50 12.75 -0.82
CA ALA A 86 -6.36 11.38 -0.31
C ALA A 86 -5.04 11.14 0.43
N VAL A 87 -3.93 11.74 -0.04
CA VAL A 87 -2.64 11.72 0.66
C VAL A 87 -2.72 12.42 2.01
N LEU A 88 -3.25 13.65 2.04
CA LEU A 88 -3.39 14.44 3.28
C LEU A 88 -4.27 13.75 4.31
N ASP A 89 -5.38 13.17 3.85
CA ASP A 89 -6.28 12.43 4.73
C ASP A 89 -5.63 11.14 5.23
N SER A 90 -4.84 10.42 4.41
CA SER A 90 -4.12 9.23 4.88
C SER A 90 -3.11 9.56 5.97
N VAL A 91 -2.46 10.72 5.90
CA VAL A 91 -1.54 11.19 6.94
C VAL A 91 -2.32 11.57 8.20
N SER A 92 -3.40 12.33 8.04
CA SER A 92 -4.26 12.75 9.15
C SER A 92 -4.85 11.55 9.90
N ASP A 93 -5.29 10.52 9.17
CA ASP A 93 -5.84 9.31 9.78
C ASP A 93 -4.77 8.50 10.51
N GLN A 94 -3.54 8.46 9.98
CA GLN A 94 -2.41 7.84 10.68
C GLN A 94 -2.09 8.59 11.98
N GLU A 95 -2.07 9.93 11.95
CA GLU A 95 -1.89 10.73 13.16
C GLU A 95 -2.98 10.44 14.20
N LYS A 96 -4.25 10.42 13.79
CA LYS A 96 -5.39 10.09 14.67
C LYS A 96 -5.27 8.71 15.29
N LEU A 97 -4.75 7.71 14.57
CA LEU A 97 -4.52 6.36 15.09
C LEU A 97 -3.37 6.31 16.10
N CYS A 98 -2.29 7.05 15.85
CA CYS A 98 -1.12 7.06 16.72
C CYS A 98 -1.34 7.89 18.00
N MET A 99 -2.10 8.99 17.92
CA MET A 99 -2.25 9.94 19.02
C MET A 99 -2.76 9.33 20.34
N PRO A 100 -3.78 8.45 20.37
CA PRO A 100 -4.21 7.79 21.60
C PRO A 100 -3.14 6.90 22.25
N LEU A 101 -2.23 6.33 21.46
CA LEU A 101 -1.12 5.50 21.97
C LEU A 101 -0.07 6.37 22.66
N LEU A 102 0.17 7.58 22.15
CA LEU A 102 1.18 8.50 22.64
C LEU A 102 0.71 9.36 23.82
N ARG A 103 -0.57 9.78 23.83
CA ARG A 103 -1.09 10.75 24.82
C ARG A 103 -1.56 10.15 26.13
N ARG A 104 -2.07 8.91 26.12
CA ARG A 104 -2.63 8.28 27.33
C ARG A 104 -1.60 7.40 28.00
N ARG A 105 -1.28 7.72 29.26
CA ARG A 105 -0.41 6.90 30.11
C ARG A 105 -0.99 5.48 30.20
N GLY A 106 -0.19 4.47 29.82
CA GLY A 106 -0.57 3.05 29.80
C GLY A 106 -1.04 2.50 28.46
N ASN A 107 -1.52 3.33 27.52
CA ASN A 107 -1.98 2.84 26.22
C ASN A 107 -0.84 2.27 25.36
N GLY A 108 0.32 2.92 25.36
CA GLY A 108 1.51 2.42 24.66
C GLY A 108 1.99 1.06 25.19
N GLU A 109 1.95 0.87 26.51
CA GLU A 109 2.32 -0.39 27.16
C GLU A 109 1.32 -1.51 26.83
N ALA A 110 0.02 -1.22 26.92
CA ALA A 110 -1.03 -2.16 26.50
C ALA A 110 -0.88 -2.56 25.02
N PHE A 111 -0.59 -1.60 24.15
CA PHE A 111 -0.34 -1.87 22.73
C PHE A 111 0.92 -2.74 22.52
N ALA A 112 2.00 -2.49 23.25
CA ALA A 112 3.21 -3.30 23.20
C ALA A 112 2.96 -4.76 23.61
N LEU A 113 2.17 -5.01 24.66
CA LEU A 113 1.78 -6.35 25.08
C LEU A 113 0.94 -7.08 24.02
N LEU A 114 0.01 -6.38 23.37
CA LEU A 114 -0.77 -6.94 22.26
C LEU A 114 0.11 -7.28 21.06
N MET A 115 1.06 -6.41 20.71
CA MET A 115 2.03 -6.67 19.63
C MET A 115 2.93 -7.86 19.96
N LEU A 116 3.36 -8.02 21.22
CA LEU A 116 4.13 -9.17 21.66
C LEU A 116 3.36 -10.47 21.46
N GLY A 117 2.08 -10.52 21.85
CA GLY A 117 1.21 -11.68 21.64
C GLY A 117 0.99 -12.00 20.15
N PHE A 118 0.78 -10.96 19.33
CA PHE A 118 0.62 -11.11 17.89
C PHE A 118 1.88 -11.70 17.22
N LEU A 119 3.06 -11.21 17.59
CA LEU A 119 4.33 -11.70 17.06
C LEU A 119 4.65 -13.12 17.53
N ALA A 120 4.37 -13.44 18.79
CA ALA A 120 4.55 -14.79 19.33
C ALA A 120 3.74 -15.81 18.51
N ARG A 121 2.47 -15.52 18.26
CA ARG A 121 1.57 -16.36 17.45
C ARG A 121 2.02 -16.50 15.99
N ARG A 122 2.56 -15.43 15.39
CA ARG A 122 3.11 -15.47 14.03
C ARG A 122 4.40 -16.28 13.93
N SER A 123 5.17 -16.35 15.02
CA SER A 123 6.43 -17.10 15.09
C SER A 123 6.26 -18.58 15.46
N GLY A 124 5.04 -19.04 15.73
CA GLY A 124 4.79 -20.41 16.18
C GLY A 124 5.30 -20.69 17.60
N ARG A 125 5.43 -19.65 18.43
CA ARG A 125 5.80 -19.78 19.84
C ARG A 125 4.55 -20.06 20.69
N ASP A 126 3.80 -21.08 20.25
CA ASP A 126 2.72 -21.74 20.99
C ASP A 126 3.12 -23.22 21.07
N GLU A 127 4.07 -23.54 21.96
CA GLU A 127 4.21 -24.87 22.58
C GLU A 127 4.45 -24.66 24.08
#